data_AF-A0A562GPN6-F1
#
_entry.id   AF-A0A562GPN6-F1
#
_cell.length_a   1.000
_cell.length_b   1.000
_cell.length_c   1.000
_cell.angle_alpha   90.00
_cell.angle_beta   90.00
_cell.angle_gamma   90.00
#
_symmetry.space_group_name_H-M   'P 1'
#
loop_
_entity.id
_entity.type
_entity.pdbx_description
1 polymer ?
#
loop_
_entity_poly.entity_id
_entity_poly.type
_entity_poly.pdbx_seq_one_letter_code
_entity_poly.pdbx_strand_id
1 'polypeptide(L)'
;MKSQKGFTLIELMVVIAIIGILTAIAVPKFGSAADSANKAKIQADLRTLDSAISMYYAKEGKYPDTLLKLAPDFIVAVPSVPSPYKGSSGLTYKLDNEGTSPTYRAYIEIATGTKIFADTTTPAW
;
A
#
# COMPACT_ATOMS: atom_id res chain seq x y z
N MET A 1 36.08 8.60 51.97
CA MET A 1 34.87 7.86 52.38
C MET A 1 33.75 8.23 51.42
N LYS A 2 33.23 7.30 50.60
CA LYS A 2 32.13 7.56 49.68
C LYS A 2 30.84 7.04 50.30
N SER A 3 29.92 7.93 50.68
CA SER A 3 28.56 7.54 51.08
C SER A 3 27.84 6.92 49.90
N GLN A 4 27.59 5.62 49.94
CA GLN A 4 26.62 5.00 49.05
C GLN A 4 25.22 5.34 49.54
N LYS A 5 24.51 6.20 48.82
CA LYS A 5 23.06 6.40 49.00
C LYS A 5 22.36 5.23 48.31
N GLY A 6 21.77 4.33 49.10
CA GLY A 6 20.90 3.28 48.58
C GLY A 6 19.53 3.87 48.20
N PHE A 7 18.96 3.38 47.10
CA PHE A 7 17.59 3.69 46.71
C PHE A 7 16.61 3.18 47.77
N THR A 8 15.59 3.97 48.08
CA THR A 8 14.50 3.52 48.95
C THR A 8 13.53 2.64 48.16
N LEU A 9 12.91 1.68 48.84
CA LEU A 9 11.89 0.82 48.21
C LEU A 9 10.72 1.64 47.68
N ILE A 10 10.35 2.73 48.36
CA ILE A 10 9.26 3.61 47.92
C ILE A 10 9.58 4.35 46.63
N GLU A 11 10.84 4.78 46.42
CA GLU A 11 11.26 5.40 45.15
C GLU A 11 11.07 4.43 43.99
N LEU A 12 11.41 3.14 44.17
CA LEU A 12 11.22 2.15 43.13
C LEU A 12 9.73 1.84 42.89
N MET A 13 8.91 1.80 43.95
CA MET A 13 7.48 1.53 43.85
C MET A 13 6.72 2.60 43.08
N VAL A 14 7.03 3.89 43.30
CA VAL A 14 6.39 4.98 42.56
C VAL A 14 6.78 4.96 41.08
N VAL A 15 8.03 4.62 40.77
CA VAL A 15 8.51 4.53 39.38
C VAL A 15 7.78 3.45 38.60
N ILE A 16 7.64 2.24 39.15
CA ILE A 16 6.91 1.15 38.46
C ILE A 16 5.41 1.46 38.34
N ALA A 17 4.82 2.18 39.29
CA ALA A 17 3.43 2.62 39.22
C ALA A 17 3.21 3.61 38.06
N ILE A 18 4.10 4.60 37.90
CA ILE A 18 4.04 5.57 36.79
C ILE A 18 4.27 4.88 35.44
N ILE A 19 5.28 4.00 35.35
CA ILE A 19 5.54 3.24 34.12
C ILE A 19 4.31 2.37 33.76
N GLY A 20 3.68 1.73 34.74
CA GLY A 20 2.45 0.94 34.53
C GLY A 20 1.32 1.77 33.91
N ILE A 21 1.06 2.98 34.44
CA ILE A 21 0.04 3.89 33.90
C ILE A 21 0.38 4.32 32.47
N LEU A 22 1.63 4.71 32.21
CA LEU A 22 2.07 5.14 30.88
C LEU A 22 1.95 4.01 29.85
N THR A 23 2.33 2.78 30.22
CA THR A 23 2.24 1.62 29.32
C THR A 23 0.80 1.24 28.99
N ALA A 24 -0.15 1.44 29.91
CA ALA A 24 -1.56 1.13 29.67
C ALA A 24 -2.20 2.04 28.62
N ILE A 25 -1.78 3.31 28.53
CA ILE A 25 -2.27 4.28 27.53
C ILE A 25 -1.42 4.34 26.26
N ALA A 26 -0.20 3.80 26.30
CA ALA A 26 0.73 3.79 25.18
C ALA A 26 0.39 2.67 24.19
N VAL A 27 -0.66 2.86 23.40
CA VAL A 27 -0.89 2.10 22.17
C VAL A 27 -0.77 3.06 20.98
N PRO A 28 0.42 3.19 20.37
CA PRO A 28 0.55 3.98 19.16
C PRO A 28 -0.24 3.32 18.02
N LYS A 29 -1.21 4.06 17.45
CA LYS A 29 -2.00 3.62 16.29
C LYS A 29 -1.15 3.69 15.02
N PHE A 30 -0.28 2.70 14.80
CA PHE A 30 0.51 2.59 13.56
C PHE A 30 -0.27 2.02 12.37
N GLY A 31 -1.40 1.35 12.60
CA GLY A 31 -2.16 0.67 11.54
C GLY A 31 -2.70 1.60 10.45
N SER A 32 -3.27 2.75 10.82
CA SER A 32 -3.93 3.65 9.86
C SER A 32 -2.96 4.36 8.90
N ALA A 33 -1.73 4.60 9.35
CA ALA A 33 -0.69 5.23 8.53
C ALA A 33 -0.16 4.25 7.46
N ALA A 34 0.10 3.00 7.86
CA ALA A 34 0.52 1.95 6.93
C ALA A 34 -0.54 1.66 5.87
N ASP A 35 -1.81 1.58 6.27
CA ASP A 35 -2.93 1.38 5.34
C ASP A 35 -3.03 2.51 4.30
N SER A 36 -2.90 3.77 4.75
CA SER A 36 -2.93 4.92 3.84
C SER A 36 -1.75 4.93 2.88
N ALA A 37 -0.55 4.57 3.36
CA ALA A 37 0.64 4.45 2.52
C ALA A 37 0.48 3.37 1.44
N ASN A 38 -0.08 2.21 1.80
CA ASN A 38 -0.36 1.13 0.85
C ASN A 38 -1.36 1.56 -0.23
N LYS A 39 -2.43 2.27 0.15
CA LYS A 39 -3.42 2.82 -0.79
C LYS A 39 -2.80 3.83 -1.76
N ALA A 40 -1.99 4.76 -1.24
CA ALA A 40 -1.27 5.74 -2.05
C ALA A 40 -0.30 5.07 -3.03
N LYS A 41 0.41 4.02 -2.57
CA LYS A 41 1.29 3.21 -3.41
C LYS A 41 0.53 2.54 -4.56
N ILE A 42 -0.60 1.90 -4.27
CA ILE A 42 -1.44 1.27 -5.31
C ILE A 42 -1.85 2.29 -6.36
N GLN A 43 -2.33 3.47 -5.95
CA GLN A 43 -2.71 4.53 -6.89
C GLN A 43 -1.54 5.02 -7.74
N ALA A 44 -0.35 5.17 -7.15
CA ALA A 44 0.85 5.57 -7.88
C ALA A 44 1.30 4.50 -8.90
N ASP A 45 1.26 3.22 -8.51
CA ASP A 45 1.59 2.10 -9.38
C ASP A 45 0.61 2.01 -10.56
N LEU A 46 -0.70 2.19 -10.32
CA LEU A 46 -1.72 2.23 -11.38
C LEU A 46 -1.48 3.36 -12.39
N ARG A 47 -1.15 4.57 -11.92
CA ARG A 47 -0.81 5.70 -12.81
C ARG A 47 0.41 5.43 -13.67
N THR A 48 1.42 4.77 -13.08
CA THR A 48 2.63 4.38 -13.79
C THR A 48 2.31 3.38 -14.89
N LEU A 49 1.47 2.39 -14.59
CA LEU A 49 1.00 1.41 -15.56
C LEU A 49 0.19 2.06 -16.68
N ASP A 50 -0.74 2.97 -16.37
CA ASP A 50 -1.53 3.70 -17.39
C ASP A 50 -0.65 4.52 -18.33
N SER A 51 0.38 5.19 -17.78
CA SER A 51 1.36 5.90 -18.60
C SER A 51 2.13 4.96 -19.52
N ALA A 52 2.53 3.80 -19.01
CA ALA A 52 3.27 2.81 -19.80
C ALA A 52 2.39 2.16 -20.88
N ILE A 53 1.11 1.91 -20.60
CA ILE A 53 0.12 1.46 -21.60
C ILE A 53 0.03 2.50 -22.74
N SER A 54 -0.03 3.79 -22.39
CA SER A 54 -0.11 4.88 -23.37
C SER A 54 1.15 4.97 -24.23
N MET A 55 2.33 4.80 -23.63
CA MET A 55 3.60 4.76 -24.35
C MET A 55 3.70 3.53 -25.27
N TYR A 56 3.23 2.36 -24.81
CA TYR A 56 3.17 1.15 -25.62
C TYR A 56 2.31 1.37 -26.86
N TYR A 57 1.12 1.95 -26.70
CA TYR A 57 0.25 2.29 -27.82
C TYR A 57 0.91 3.27 -28.79
N ALA A 58 1.59 4.30 -28.28
CA ALA A 58 2.29 5.27 -29.11
C ALA A 58 3.42 4.65 -29.96
N LYS A 59 4.08 3.59 -29.46
CA LYS A 59 5.16 2.90 -30.17
C LYS A 59 4.64 1.82 -31.14
N GLU A 60 3.72 0.98 -30.67
CA GLU A 60 3.29 -0.24 -31.35
C GLU A 60 2.00 -0.07 -32.16
N GLY A 61 1.31 1.08 -32.02
CA GLY A 61 0.04 1.37 -32.68
C GLY A 61 -1.14 0.52 -32.19
N LYS A 62 -0.93 -0.29 -31.14
CA LYS A 62 -1.91 -1.18 -30.53
C LYS A 62 -1.68 -1.26 -29.03
N TYR A 63 -2.73 -1.57 -28.29
CA TYR A 63 -2.62 -1.74 -26.85
C TYR A 63 -1.97 -3.09 -26.49
N PRO A 64 -1.32 -3.19 -25.32
CA PRO A 64 -0.72 -4.44 -24.87
C PRO A 64 -1.81 -5.46 -24.52
N ASP A 65 -1.60 -6.74 -24.83
CA ASP A 65 -2.55 -7.80 -24.44
C ASP A 65 -2.45 -8.15 -22.94
N THR A 66 -1.26 -7.94 -22.35
CA THR A 66 -0.95 -8.24 -20.95
C THR A 66 0.00 -7.19 -20.38
N LEU A 67 -0.02 -6.96 -19.07
CA LEU A 67 0.90 -6.05 -18.40
C LEU A 67 2.37 -6.46 -18.54
N LEU A 68 2.63 -7.75 -18.80
CA LEU A 68 4.00 -8.26 -18.98
C LEU A 68 4.66 -7.68 -20.24
N LYS A 69 3.90 -7.28 -21.26
CA LYS A 69 4.43 -6.65 -22.48
C LYS A 69 4.95 -5.23 -22.27
N LEU A 70 4.64 -4.61 -21.13
CA LEU A 70 5.18 -3.29 -20.79
C LEU A 70 6.62 -3.39 -20.27
N ALA A 71 7.00 -4.54 -19.71
CA ALA A 71 8.35 -4.76 -19.19
C ALA A 71 9.21 -5.50 -20.24
N PRO A 72 10.51 -5.18 -20.35
CA PRO A 72 11.25 -4.14 -19.63
C PRO A 72 11.22 -2.75 -20.31
N ASP A 73 10.63 -2.63 -21.50
CA ASP A 73 10.83 -1.49 -22.39
C ASP A 73 10.14 -0.20 -21.94
N PHE A 74 9.01 -0.30 -21.25
CA PHE A 74 8.18 0.84 -20.81
C PHE A 74 8.12 0.96 -19.28
N ILE A 75 8.35 -0.14 -18.57
CA ILE A 75 8.52 -0.20 -17.11
C ILE A 75 9.62 -1.22 -16.78
N VAL A 76 10.30 -1.04 -15.65
CA VAL A 76 11.37 -1.97 -15.22
C VAL A 76 10.81 -3.37 -14.93
N ALA A 77 9.68 -3.43 -14.23
CA ALA A 77 8.95 -4.65 -13.93
C ALA A 77 7.49 -4.32 -13.62
N VAL A 78 6.59 -5.28 -13.77
CA VAL A 78 5.21 -5.14 -13.30
C VAL A 78 5.25 -5.10 -11.76
N PRO A 79 4.73 -4.03 -11.12
CA PRO A 79 4.75 -3.92 -9.68
C PRO A 79 3.89 -5.00 -9.01
N SER A 80 4.19 -5.31 -7.75
CA SER A 80 3.34 -6.16 -6.90
C SER A 80 2.50 -5.30 -5.97
N VAL A 81 1.24 -5.66 -5.77
CA VAL A 81 0.36 -4.97 -4.82
C VAL A 81 0.92 -5.13 -3.40
N PRO A 82 1.11 -4.05 -2.62
CA PRO A 82 1.64 -4.14 -1.27
C PRO A 82 0.66 -4.86 -0.32
N SER A 83 1.21 -5.73 0.54
CA SER A 83 0.51 -6.43 1.63
C SER A 83 0.87 -5.80 2.98
N PRO A 84 -0.01 -5.79 4.01
CA PRO A 84 -1.40 -6.22 4.02
C PRO A 84 -2.31 -5.07 3.60
N TYR A 85 -2.80 -5.10 2.37
CA TYR A 85 -4.05 -4.42 2.08
C TYR A 85 -5.20 -5.28 2.64
N LYS A 86 -6.25 -4.68 3.22
CA LYS A 86 -7.33 -5.41 3.91
C LYS A 86 -7.88 -6.54 3.01
N GLY A 87 -7.74 -7.80 3.43
CA GLY A 87 -8.26 -8.97 2.70
C GLY A 87 -7.50 -9.35 1.42
N SER A 88 -6.27 -8.87 1.23
CA SER A 88 -5.55 -8.83 -0.04
C SER A 88 -4.50 -9.93 -0.25
N SER A 89 -4.77 -11.15 0.18
CA SER A 89 -3.93 -12.26 -0.25
C SER A 89 -4.19 -12.51 -1.74
N GLY A 90 -3.25 -12.08 -2.61
CA GLY A 90 -3.28 -12.37 -4.04
C GLY A 90 -3.87 -11.28 -4.95
N LEU A 91 -3.97 -10.02 -4.49
CA LEU A 91 -4.28 -8.93 -5.43
C LEU A 91 -3.14 -8.74 -6.43
N THR A 92 -3.52 -8.63 -7.70
CA THR A 92 -2.62 -8.42 -8.82
C THR A 92 -3.13 -7.24 -9.65
N TYR A 93 -2.20 -6.51 -10.25
CA TYR A 93 -2.58 -5.53 -11.27
C TYR A 93 -3.06 -6.27 -12.51
N LYS A 94 -4.18 -5.81 -13.04
CA LYS A 94 -4.83 -6.34 -14.22
C LYS A 94 -4.95 -5.25 -15.26
N LEU A 95 -5.01 -5.65 -16.52
CA LEU A 95 -5.29 -4.76 -17.64
C LEU A 95 -6.77 -4.88 -17.99
N ASP A 96 -7.45 -3.74 -18.13
CA ASP A 96 -8.82 -3.72 -18.63
C ASP A 96 -8.79 -3.80 -20.15
N ASN A 97 -9.06 -5.01 -20.65
CA ASN A 97 -9.16 -5.34 -22.08
C ASN A 97 -10.59 -5.72 -22.45
N GLU A 98 -11.58 -5.04 -21.85
CA GLU A 98 -12.98 -5.19 -22.26
C GLU A 98 -13.09 -4.64 -23.70
N GLY A 99 -13.13 -5.56 -24.66
CA GLY A 99 -12.99 -5.35 -26.11
C GLY A 99 -14.04 -4.46 -26.80
N THR A 100 -14.73 -3.61 -26.04
CA THR A 100 -15.72 -2.63 -26.51
C THR A 100 -15.51 -1.22 -25.95
N SER A 101 -14.60 -1.02 -24.99
CA SER A 101 -14.31 0.31 -24.42
C SER A 101 -12.98 0.89 -24.94
N PRO A 102 -12.94 2.17 -25.37
CA PRO A 102 -11.76 2.78 -25.98
C PRO A 102 -10.60 3.11 -25.00
N THR A 103 -10.66 2.64 -23.75
CA THR A 103 -9.70 3.02 -22.72
C THR A 103 -9.09 1.79 -22.07
N TYR A 104 -7.94 1.34 -22.58
CA TYR A 104 -7.11 0.35 -21.90
C TYR A 104 -6.46 1.01 -20.69
N ARG A 105 -6.74 0.49 -19.51
CA ARG A 105 -6.24 1.04 -18.24
C ARG A 105 -5.93 -0.07 -17.25
N ALA A 106 -5.01 0.17 -16.34
CA ALA A 106 -4.66 -0.75 -15.28
C ALA A 106 -5.65 -0.63 -14.11
N TYR A 107 -5.94 -1.76 -13.45
CA TYR A 107 -6.77 -1.80 -12.25
C TYR A 107 -6.31 -2.89 -11.28
N ILE A 108 -6.79 -2.80 -10.05
CA ILE A 108 -6.84 -3.94 -9.13
C ILE A 108 -8.31 -4.34 -8.93
N GLU A 109 -8.57 -5.62 -8.71
CA GLU A 109 -9.92 -6.13 -8.45
C GLU A 109 -9.97 -6.68 -7.03
N ILE A 110 -10.77 -6.06 -6.17
CA ILE A 110 -10.93 -6.53 -4.79
C ILE A 110 -11.87 -7.74 -4.72
N ALA A 111 -11.91 -8.42 -3.58
CA ALA A 111 -12.66 -9.67 -3.39
C ALA A 111 -14.17 -9.56 -3.73
N THR A 112 -14.74 -8.35 -3.71
CA THR A 112 -16.13 -8.06 -4.10
C THR A 112 -16.33 -7.98 -5.62
N GLY A 113 -15.28 -8.19 -6.43
CA GLY A 113 -15.30 -8.01 -7.89
C GLY A 113 -15.22 -6.55 -8.34
N THR A 114 -15.03 -5.61 -7.41
CA THR A 114 -14.96 -4.18 -7.74
C THR A 114 -13.60 -3.83 -8.33
N LYS A 115 -13.59 -3.26 -9.54
CA LYS A 115 -12.37 -2.73 -10.18
C LYS A 115 -12.02 -1.36 -9.59
N ILE A 116 -10.77 -1.18 -9.17
CA ILE A 116 -10.23 0.08 -8.66
C ILE A 116 -9.16 0.58 -9.62
N PHE A 117 -9.33 1.81 -10.10
CA PHE A 117 -8.47 2.49 -11.07
C PHE A 117 -7.65 3.60 -10.42
N ALA A 118 -6.66 4.13 -11.15
CA ALA A 118 -5.76 5.20 -10.70
C ALA A 118 -6.47 6.49 -10.23
N ASP A 119 -7.63 6.78 -10.81
CA ASP A 119 -8.47 7.96 -10.59
C ASP A 119 -9.59 7.73 -9.57
N THR A 120 -9.70 6.53 -9.00
CA THR A 120 -10.75 6.21 -8.01
C THR A 120 -10.52 7.02 -6.73
N THR A 121 -11.30 8.08 -6.53
CA THR A 121 -11.17 9.05 -5.43
C THR A 121 -11.76 8.54 -4.11
N THR A 122 -12.77 7.68 -4.18
CA THR A 122 -13.36 6.99 -3.01
C THR A 122 -13.48 5.48 -3.28
N PRO A 123 -12.37 4.73 -3.28
CA PRO A 123 -12.43 3.30 -3.50
C PRO A 123 -13.23 2.67 -2.35
N ALA A 124 -14.20 1.82 -2.69
CA ALA A 124 -14.90 0.97 -1.72
C ALA A 124 -13.94 -0.15 -1.29
N TRP A 125 -12.95 0.24 -0.49
CA TRP A 125 -11.84 -0.59 -0.02
C TRP A 125 -12.31 -1.75 0.86
#